data_AF-X1HZQ0-F1
#
_entry.id   AF-X1HZQ0-F1
#
_cell.length_a   1.000
_cell.length_b   1.000
_cell.length_c   1.000
_cell.angle_alpha   90.00
_cell.angle_beta   90.00
_cell.angle_gamma   90.00
#
_symmetry.space_group_name_H-M   'P 1'
#
loop_
_entity.id
_entity.type
_entity.pdbx_description
1 polymer ?
#
loop_
_entity_poly.entity_id
_entity_poly.type
_entity_poly.pdbx_seq_one_letter_code
_entity_poly.pdbx_strand_id
1 'polypeptide(L)'
;MGNKILKIDLSNKSYSIEEIPEKVLTNYIGGRGLGAYLLYKLVPANADPLGEKNHLIFTAGPASGTNMFYSSKSFITTKSPLTKLYLRSGASGTLHSQIRKAGFWAIDICGIADSPTYITLDNETVQFKDASHLWGMECTEVNRAILEDFSKGVATAAVIGPAGEKLLP
;
A
#
# COMPACT_ATOMS: atom_id res chain seq x y z
N MET A 1 4.61 -7.45 18.00
CA MET A 1 4.19 -6.67 16.83
C MET A 1 2.93 -5.91 17.23
N GLY A 2 2.94 -4.58 17.10
CA GLY A 2 1.79 -3.75 17.50
C GLY A 2 0.67 -3.80 16.48
N ASN A 3 -0.53 -3.39 16.89
CA ASN A 3 -1.68 -3.23 16.02
C ASN A 3 -1.58 -1.88 15.31
N LYS A 4 -0.63 -1.70 14.39
CA LYS A 4 -0.34 -0.38 13.80
C LYS A 4 -0.80 -0.27 12.34
N ILE A 5 -1.24 0.93 11.96
CA ILE A 5 -1.42 1.37 10.57
C ILE A 5 -0.46 2.53 10.30
N LEU A 6 0.23 2.45 9.17
CA LEU A 6 1.02 3.57 8.64
C LEU A 6 0.13 4.38 7.69
N LYS A 7 -0.04 5.67 7.94
CA LYS A 7 -0.76 6.59 7.05
C LYS A 7 0.24 7.53 6.38
N ILE A 8 0.12 7.66 5.07
CA ILE A 8 1.02 8.46 4.24
C ILE A 8 0.17 9.46 3.45
N ASP A 9 0.53 10.73 3.56
CA ASP A 9 -0.03 11.82 2.77
C ASP A 9 1.01 12.28 1.73
N LEU A 10 0.72 12.02 0.46
CA LEU A 10 1.59 12.38 -0.66
C LEU A 10 1.62 13.88 -0.95
N SER A 11 0.50 14.58 -0.73
CA SER A 11 0.39 16.02 -0.98
C SER A 11 1.28 16.79 -0.01
N ASN A 12 1.30 16.38 1.26
CA ASN A 12 2.11 17.02 2.31
C ASN A 12 3.48 16.35 2.52
N LYS A 13 3.78 15.25 1.81
CA LYS A 13 4.96 14.40 2.04
C LYS A 13 5.17 14.09 3.52
N SER A 14 4.08 13.72 4.20
CA SER A 14 4.08 13.44 5.64
C SER A 14 3.52 12.06 5.93
N TYR A 15 3.80 11.54 7.12
CA TYR A 15 3.27 10.26 7.54
C TYR A 15 3.01 10.25 9.04
N SER A 16 2.08 9.40 9.45
CA SER A 16 1.79 9.13 10.86
C SER A 16 1.61 7.63 11.08
N ILE A 17 1.86 7.21 12.32
CA ILE A 17 1.63 5.83 12.75
C ILE A 17 0.52 5.89 13.79
N GLU A 18 -0.56 5.17 13.52
CA GLU A 18 -1.71 5.09 14.41
C GLU A 18 -1.94 3.66 14.87
N GLU A 19 -2.57 3.53 16.04
CA GLU A 19 -3.02 2.24 16.54
C GLU A 19 -4.39 1.87 15.93
N ILE A 20 -4.49 0.63 15.47
CA ILE A 20 -5.72 -0.02 15.08
C ILE A 20 -6.33 -0.64 16.34
N PRO A 21 -7.54 -0.23 16.76
CA PRO A 21 -8.19 -0.81 17.92
C PRO A 21 -8.32 -2.32 17.78
N GLU A 22 -8.03 -3.08 18.84
CA GLU A 22 -8.06 -4.55 18.82
C GLU A 22 -9.39 -5.11 18.30
N LYS A 23 -10.51 -4.48 18.71
CA LYS A 23 -11.86 -4.86 18.26
C LYS A 23 -12.02 -4.81 16.73
N VAL A 24 -11.31 -3.92 16.04
CA VAL A 24 -11.31 -3.87 14.57
C VAL A 24 -10.61 -5.12 14.03
N LEU A 25 -9.46 -5.49 14.55
CA LEU A 25 -8.76 -6.70 14.10
C LEU A 25 -9.54 -7.98 14.42
N THR A 26 -10.22 -8.04 15.56
CA THR A 26 -11.09 -9.18 15.90
C THR A 26 -12.30 -9.28 14.97
N ASN A 27 -12.96 -8.16 14.67
CA ASN A 27 -14.16 -8.16 13.84
C ASN A 27 -13.88 -8.31 12.34
N TYR A 28 -12.73 -7.83 11.88
CA TYR A 28 -12.39 -7.75 10.45
C TYR A 28 -11.18 -8.62 10.05
N ILE A 29 -10.55 -9.31 10.99
CA ILE A 29 -9.52 -10.36 10.85
C ILE A 29 -8.17 -9.88 10.28
N GLY A 30 -8.15 -8.83 9.45
CA GLY A 30 -7.01 -8.40 8.65
C GLY A 30 -7.29 -8.52 7.15
N GLY A 31 -6.26 -8.31 6.32
CA GLY A 31 -6.35 -8.47 4.86
C GLY A 31 -7.59 -7.79 4.25
N ARG A 32 -8.50 -8.59 3.65
CA ARG A 32 -9.74 -8.08 3.02
C ARG A 32 -10.58 -7.24 3.96
N GLY A 33 -10.88 -7.80 5.12
CA GLY A 33 -11.87 -7.22 6.01
C GLY A 33 -11.35 -5.89 6.53
N LEU A 34 -10.07 -5.87 6.92
CA LEU A 34 -9.42 -4.63 7.34
C LEU A 34 -9.40 -3.58 6.22
N GLY A 35 -9.03 -3.97 4.99
CA GLY A 35 -9.04 -3.05 3.85
C GLY A 35 -10.43 -2.47 3.56
N ALA A 36 -11.48 -3.29 3.64
CA ALA A 36 -12.86 -2.84 3.45
C ALA A 36 -13.33 -1.91 4.57
N TYR A 37 -13.00 -2.21 5.83
CA TYR A 37 -13.30 -1.35 6.97
C TYR A 37 -12.62 0.02 6.83
N LEU A 38 -11.32 0.02 6.50
CA LEU A 38 -10.54 1.24 6.33
C LEU A 38 -11.08 2.08 5.17
N LEU A 39 -11.37 1.47 4.02
CA LEU A 39 -11.95 2.20 2.88
C LEU A 39 -13.28 2.87 3.25
N TYR A 40 -14.17 2.14 3.92
CA TYR A 40 -15.46 2.67 4.37
C TYR A 40 -15.32 3.84 5.36
N LYS A 41 -14.29 3.81 6.21
CA LYS A 41 -14.03 4.85 7.21
C LYS A 41 -13.32 6.08 6.64
N LEU A 42 -12.40 5.88 5.72
CA LEU A 42 -11.46 6.92 5.28
C LEU A 42 -11.92 7.61 3.99
N VAL A 43 -12.57 6.89 3.07
CA VAL A 43 -12.92 7.42 1.75
C VAL A 43 -14.38 7.91 1.72
N PRO A 44 -14.62 9.20 1.45
CA PRO A 44 -15.98 9.72 1.27
C PRO A 44 -16.72 8.99 0.14
N ALA A 45 -18.02 8.75 0.33
CA ALA A 45 -18.85 8.07 -0.67
C ALA A 45 -18.83 8.78 -2.04
N ASN A 46 -18.76 10.11 -2.06
CA ASN A 46 -18.68 10.94 -3.25
C ASN A 46 -17.25 11.31 -3.69
N ALA A 47 -16.21 10.71 -3.09
CA ALA A 47 -14.83 10.96 -3.52
C ALA A 47 -14.64 10.57 -4.99
N ASP A 48 -13.89 11.40 -5.72
CA ASP A 48 -13.39 11.04 -7.04
C ASP A 48 -12.35 9.92 -6.89
N PRO A 49 -12.51 8.76 -7.57
CA PRO A 49 -11.51 7.69 -7.51
C PRO A 49 -10.10 8.09 -7.95
N LEU A 50 -9.94 9.14 -8.78
CA LEU A 50 -8.63 9.64 -9.21
C LEU A 50 -8.21 10.92 -8.46
N GLY A 51 -8.98 11.34 -7.46
CA GLY A 51 -8.69 12.53 -6.66
C GLY A 51 -8.00 12.21 -5.32
N GLU A 52 -7.48 13.26 -4.68
CA GLU A 52 -6.69 13.21 -3.44
C GLU A 52 -7.41 12.56 -2.24
N LYS A 53 -8.75 12.55 -2.26
CA LYS A 53 -9.59 11.98 -1.18
C LYS A 53 -9.80 10.47 -1.34
N ASN A 54 -9.35 9.87 -2.43
CA ASN A 54 -9.32 8.42 -2.55
C ASN A 54 -8.07 7.88 -1.87
N HIS A 55 -8.19 6.70 -1.27
CA HIS A 55 -7.10 6.06 -0.55
C HIS A 55 -6.70 4.77 -1.27
N LEU A 56 -5.39 4.50 -1.30
CA LEU A 56 -4.82 3.23 -1.74
C LEU A 56 -4.29 2.48 -0.52
N ILE A 57 -5.04 1.46 -0.09
CA ILE A 57 -4.81 0.79 1.19
C ILE A 57 -4.22 -0.59 0.95
N PHE A 58 -2.97 -0.77 1.35
CA PHE A 58 -2.28 -2.05 1.38
C PHE A 58 -2.53 -2.72 2.73
N THR A 59 -2.87 -4.00 2.72
CA THR A 59 -3.15 -4.77 3.94
C THR A 59 -2.48 -6.13 3.91
N ALA A 60 -2.00 -6.54 5.07
CA ALA A 60 -1.54 -7.89 5.33
C ALA A 60 -2.60 -8.69 6.09
N GLY A 61 -2.60 -10.00 5.89
CA GLY A 61 -3.46 -10.92 6.65
C GLY A 61 -2.87 -11.26 8.03
N PRO A 62 -3.66 -11.91 8.90
CA PRO A 62 -3.17 -12.35 10.22
C PRO A 62 -2.08 -13.42 10.12
N ALA A 63 -2.13 -14.26 9.06
CA ALA A 63 -1.11 -15.27 8.82
C ALA A 63 0.13 -14.73 8.08
N SER A 64 0.11 -13.48 7.64
CA SER A 64 1.23 -12.89 6.91
C SER A 64 2.47 -12.80 7.81
N GLY A 65 3.63 -13.26 7.31
CA GLY A 65 4.86 -13.30 8.08
C GLY A 65 4.98 -14.47 9.07
N THR A 66 4.02 -15.40 9.08
CA THR A 66 4.11 -16.66 9.85
C THR A 66 4.64 -17.81 8.97
N ASN A 67 4.97 -18.94 9.58
CA ASN A 67 5.36 -20.17 8.86
C ASN A 67 4.15 -20.95 8.29
N MET A 68 2.95 -20.37 8.32
CA MET A 68 1.75 -21.03 7.78
C MET A 68 1.85 -21.13 6.25
N PHE A 69 1.65 -22.34 5.72
CA PHE A 69 1.65 -22.58 4.29
C PHE A 69 0.58 -21.74 3.57
N TYR A 70 0.89 -21.31 2.34
CA TYR A 70 0.01 -20.53 1.46
C TYR A 70 -0.45 -19.17 2.01
N SER A 71 0.26 -18.60 2.99
CA SER A 71 -0.04 -17.29 3.61
C SER A 71 0.56 -16.07 2.89
N SER A 72 0.71 -16.14 1.56
CA SER A 72 1.54 -15.21 0.78
C SER A 72 0.82 -14.01 0.14
N LYS A 73 -0.44 -13.76 0.51
CA LYS A 73 -1.26 -12.72 -0.14
C LYS A 73 -1.23 -11.39 0.61
N SER A 74 -0.97 -10.33 -0.13
CA SER A 74 -1.24 -8.94 0.23
C SER A 74 -2.47 -8.48 -0.51
N PHE A 75 -3.18 -7.49 0.03
CA PHE A 75 -4.35 -6.94 -0.63
C PHE A 75 -4.31 -5.44 -0.72
N ILE A 76 -4.74 -4.94 -1.88
CA ILE A 76 -4.81 -3.53 -2.21
C ILE A 76 -6.27 -3.17 -2.36
N THR A 77 -6.74 -2.20 -1.59
CA THR A 77 -8.14 -1.77 -1.55
C THR A 77 -8.23 -0.29 -1.87
N THR A 78 -9.17 0.10 -2.73
CA THR A 78 -9.39 1.49 -3.12
C THR A 78 -10.81 1.66 -3.69
N LYS A 79 -11.24 2.89 -3.98
CA LYS A 79 -12.40 3.14 -4.84
C LYS A 79 -11.97 3.02 -6.30
N SER A 80 -12.67 2.23 -7.10
CA SER A 80 -12.30 1.95 -8.50
C SER A 80 -12.53 3.17 -9.40
N PRO A 81 -11.57 3.54 -10.28
CA PRO A 81 -11.83 4.53 -11.33
C PRO A 81 -12.77 4.00 -12.40
N LEU A 82 -12.76 2.70 -12.69
CA LEU A 82 -13.64 2.05 -13.67
C LEU A 82 -15.08 1.91 -13.16
N THR A 83 -15.26 1.28 -11.99
CA THR A 83 -16.61 0.94 -11.50
C THR A 83 -17.20 1.97 -10.54
N LYS A 84 -16.38 2.89 -10.02
CA LYS A 84 -16.73 3.85 -8.95
C LYS A 84 -17.15 3.19 -7.62
N LEU A 85 -16.94 1.89 -7.48
CA LEU A 85 -17.30 1.10 -6.30
C LEU A 85 -16.04 0.61 -5.56
N TYR A 86 -16.27 -0.15 -4.49
CA TYR A 86 -15.21 -0.89 -3.79
C TYR A 86 -14.42 -1.76 -4.77
N LEU A 87 -13.10 -1.58 -4.80
CA LEU A 87 -12.15 -2.45 -5.50
C LEU A 87 -11.25 -3.14 -4.49
N ARG A 88 -11.00 -4.42 -4.74
CA ARG A 88 -9.87 -5.10 -4.11
C ARG A 88 -9.11 -5.96 -5.09
N SER A 89 -7.80 -5.79 -5.07
CA SER A 89 -6.85 -6.66 -5.76
C SER A 89 -6.02 -7.45 -4.75
N GLY A 90 -5.65 -8.68 -5.11
CA GLY A 90 -4.79 -9.53 -4.30
C GLY A 90 -3.51 -9.83 -5.06
N ALA A 91 -2.37 -9.57 -4.42
CA ALA A 91 -1.06 -9.87 -4.97
C ALA A 91 -0.35 -10.91 -4.09
N SER A 92 0.19 -11.94 -4.72
CA SER A 92 1.10 -12.88 -4.07
C SER A 92 2.53 -12.32 -4.10
N GLY A 93 3.38 -12.77 -3.19
CA GLY A 93 4.79 -12.36 -3.16
C GLY A 93 5.25 -12.19 -1.73
N THR A 94 6.21 -11.30 -1.49
CA THR A 94 6.76 -11.05 -0.16
C THR A 94 6.22 -9.78 0.51
N LEU A 95 5.47 -8.94 -0.22
CA LEU A 95 4.92 -7.67 0.29
C LEU A 95 4.15 -7.83 1.61
N HIS A 96 3.28 -8.83 1.71
CA HIS A 96 2.51 -9.12 2.93
C HIS A 96 3.43 -9.34 4.15
N SER A 97 4.55 -10.04 3.95
CA SER A 97 5.51 -10.33 5.01
C SER A 97 6.31 -9.09 5.38
N GLN A 98 6.66 -8.26 4.39
CA GLN A 98 7.43 -7.03 4.63
C GLN A 98 6.60 -5.98 5.37
N ILE A 99 5.31 -5.82 5.04
CA ILE A 99 4.38 -4.97 5.80
C ILE A 99 4.36 -5.40 7.28
N ARG A 100 4.27 -6.70 7.55
CA ARG A 100 4.25 -7.24 8.92
C ARG A 100 5.59 -7.11 9.63
N LYS A 101 6.70 -7.35 8.94
CA LYS A 101 8.06 -7.18 9.47
C LYS A 101 8.35 -5.73 9.84
N ALA A 102 7.87 -4.78 9.04
CA ALA A 102 7.94 -3.35 9.33
C ALA A 102 7.05 -2.94 10.53
N GLY A 103 6.20 -3.84 11.04
CA GLY A 103 5.41 -3.62 12.24
C GLY A 103 3.96 -3.19 12.01
N PHE A 104 3.48 -3.24 10.76
CA PHE A 104 2.14 -2.75 10.40
C PHE A 104 1.19 -3.86 9.96
N TRP A 105 -0.11 -3.61 10.14
CA TRP A 105 -1.19 -4.40 9.53
C TRP A 105 -1.64 -3.82 8.20
N ALA A 106 -1.51 -2.50 8.05
CA ALA A 106 -1.91 -1.77 6.87
C ALA A 106 -0.98 -0.59 6.60
N ILE A 107 -0.83 -0.25 5.32
CA ILE A 107 -0.25 0.99 4.85
C ILE A 107 -1.34 1.68 4.03
N ASP A 108 -1.72 2.88 4.46
CA ASP A 108 -2.73 3.72 3.82
C ASP A 108 -2.03 4.90 3.15
N ILE A 109 -2.32 5.12 1.86
CA ILE A 109 -1.73 6.20 1.07
C ILE A 109 -2.86 7.05 0.51
N CYS A 110 -2.81 8.36 0.75
CA CYS A 110 -3.73 9.35 0.21
C CYS A 110 -2.98 10.57 -0.35
N GLY A 111 -3.74 11.53 -0.89
CA GLY A 111 -3.18 12.71 -1.54
C GLY A 111 -2.56 12.39 -2.90
N ILE A 112 -1.99 13.41 -3.51
CA ILE A 112 -1.30 13.35 -4.80
C ILE A 112 0.00 14.13 -4.66
N ALA A 113 1.13 13.52 -5.03
CA ALA A 113 2.41 14.20 -5.04
C ALA A 113 2.53 15.12 -6.27
N ASP A 114 3.18 16.27 -6.10
CA ASP A 114 3.40 17.25 -7.19
C ASP A 114 4.29 16.71 -8.33
N SER A 115 5.04 15.64 -8.09
CA SER A 115 5.91 14.99 -9.05
C SER A 115 5.96 13.48 -8.78
N PRO A 116 6.34 12.65 -9.79
CA PRO A 116 6.58 11.24 -9.59
C PRO A 116 7.43 10.98 -8.35
N THR A 117 6.88 10.22 -7.41
CA THR A 117 7.47 9.98 -6.09
C THR A 117 7.31 8.51 -5.76
N TYR A 118 8.38 7.88 -5.28
CA TYR A 118 8.32 6.55 -4.69
C TYR A 118 8.65 6.63 -3.20
N ILE A 119 8.12 5.67 -2.45
CA ILE A 119 8.25 5.62 -0.99
C ILE A 119 9.11 4.43 -0.62
N THR A 120 10.09 4.66 0.26
CA THR A 120 10.78 3.57 0.95
C THR A 120 10.31 3.50 2.40
N LEU A 121 10.00 2.29 2.85
CA LEU A 121 9.64 1.99 4.22
C LEU A 121 10.68 1.04 4.81
N ASP A 122 11.40 1.51 5.81
CA ASP A 122 12.29 0.68 6.64
C ASP A 122 11.85 0.78 8.10
N ASN A 123 11.24 -0.30 8.60
CA ASN A 123 10.55 -0.34 9.88
C ASN A 123 9.56 0.83 10.00
N GLU A 124 9.78 1.78 10.90
CA GLU A 124 8.90 2.94 11.12
C GLU A 124 9.36 4.22 10.40
N THR A 125 10.41 4.12 9.56
CA THR A 125 10.96 5.25 8.82
C THR A 125 10.44 5.25 7.39
N VAL A 126 9.75 6.34 7.02
CA VAL A 126 9.28 6.59 5.65
C VAL A 126 10.14 7.66 5.01
N GLN A 127 10.59 7.41 3.78
CA GLN A 127 11.25 8.43 2.97
C GLN A 127 10.51 8.59 1.64
N PHE A 128 10.34 9.85 1.23
CA PHE A 128 9.78 10.22 -0.06
C PHE A 128 10.94 10.53 -1.01
N LYS A 129 11.05 9.79 -2.10
CA LYS A 129 12.16 9.89 -3.06
C LYS A 129 11.63 10.24 -4.45
N ASP A 130 12.40 11.06 -5.18
CA ASP A 130 12.07 11.38 -6.57
C ASP A 130 12.04 10.11 -7.42
N ALA A 131 10.98 9.96 -8.22
CA ALA A 131 10.80 8.86 -9.15
C ALA A 131 10.75 9.34 -10.61
N SER A 132 11.12 10.59 -10.89
CA SER A 132 10.99 11.18 -12.23
C SER A 132 11.81 10.42 -13.27
N HIS A 133 12.96 9.89 -12.85
CA HIS A 133 13.84 9.05 -13.68
C HIS A 133 13.30 7.62 -13.94
N LEU A 134 12.25 7.19 -13.21
CA LEU A 134 11.60 5.89 -13.37
C LEU A 134 10.32 5.97 -14.20
N TRP A 135 9.78 7.18 -14.39
CA TRP A 135 8.49 7.40 -15.03
C TRP A 135 8.56 7.04 -16.52
N GLY A 136 7.62 6.23 -16.98
CA GLY A 136 7.55 5.72 -18.34
C GLY A 136 8.28 4.39 -18.56
N MET A 137 8.98 3.87 -17.56
CA MET A 137 9.67 2.57 -17.63
C MET A 137 8.71 1.41 -17.37
N GLU A 138 9.07 0.22 -17.86
CA GLU A 138 8.26 -0.99 -17.61
C GLU A 138 8.38 -1.44 -16.15
N CYS A 139 7.32 -2.08 -15.62
CA CYS A 139 7.27 -2.50 -14.21
C CYS A 139 8.50 -3.33 -13.78
N THR A 140 8.98 -4.22 -14.66
CA THR A 140 10.15 -5.07 -14.38
C THR A 140 11.43 -4.26 -14.25
N GLU A 141 11.58 -3.20 -15.05
CA GLU A 141 12.73 -2.31 -15.03
C GLU A 141 12.71 -1.40 -13.80
N VAL A 142 11.55 -0.81 -13.49
CA VAL A 142 11.34 0.00 -12.28
C VAL A 142 11.63 -0.84 -11.03
N ASN A 143 11.07 -2.05 -10.95
CA ASN A 143 11.28 -2.94 -9.82
C ASN A 143 12.76 -3.34 -9.68
N ARG A 144 13.48 -3.56 -10.78
CA ARG A 144 14.92 -3.83 -10.74
C ARG A 144 15.69 -2.60 -10.24
N ALA A 145 15.46 -1.43 -10.84
CA ALA A 145 16.17 -0.20 -10.50
C ALA A 145 16.01 0.17 -9.01
N ILE A 146 14.79 0.06 -8.47
CA ILE A 146 14.54 0.31 -7.04
C ILE A 146 15.25 -0.70 -6.15
N LEU A 147 15.27 -1.99 -6.53
CA LEU A 147 15.82 -3.05 -5.68
C LEU A 147 17.35 -3.20 -5.79
N GLU A 148 18.01 -2.59 -6.79
CA GLU A 148 19.47 -2.61 -6.93
C GLU A 148 20.19 -1.95 -5.74
N ASP A 149 19.55 -0.97 -5.10
CA ASP A 149 20.07 -0.30 -3.89
C ASP A 149 19.99 -1.17 -2.63
N PHE A 150 19.34 -2.34 -2.69
CA PHE A 150 19.10 -3.20 -1.54
C PHE A 150 19.72 -4.58 -1.73
N SER A 151 20.24 -5.13 -0.64
CA SER A 151 20.69 -6.52 -0.60
C SER A 151 19.56 -7.48 -1.02
N LYS A 152 19.92 -8.49 -1.82
CA LYS A 152 18.96 -9.44 -2.39
C LYS A 152 18.10 -10.09 -1.31
N GLY A 153 16.77 -10.00 -1.49
CA GLY A 153 15.79 -10.60 -0.58
C GLY A 153 15.48 -9.77 0.68
N VAL A 154 16.10 -8.61 0.86
CA VAL A 154 15.81 -7.70 1.98
C VAL A 154 14.57 -6.87 1.71
N ALA A 155 14.47 -6.28 0.51
CA ALA A 155 13.37 -5.40 0.13
C ALA A 155 12.39 -6.07 -0.86
N THR A 156 11.21 -5.46 -1.00
CA THR A 156 10.23 -5.77 -2.04
C THR A 156 9.60 -4.46 -2.49
N ALA A 157 9.19 -4.37 -3.75
CA ALA A 157 8.55 -3.19 -4.30
C ALA A 157 7.19 -3.55 -4.89
N ALA A 158 6.24 -2.61 -4.76
CA ALA A 158 5.02 -2.57 -5.53
C ALA A 158 5.13 -1.37 -6.46
N VAL A 159 5.02 -1.61 -7.76
CA VAL A 159 5.27 -0.60 -8.79
C VAL A 159 4.12 -0.57 -9.78
N ILE A 160 4.00 0.56 -10.47
CA ILE A 160 3.15 0.71 -11.65
C ILE A 160 4.04 0.83 -12.89
N GLY A 161 3.45 0.63 -14.06
CA GLY A 161 4.09 0.90 -15.35
C GLY A 161 3.29 1.93 -16.14
N PRO A 162 3.57 2.09 -17.44
CA PRO A 162 3.04 3.19 -18.24
C PRO A 162 1.50 3.25 -18.31
N ALA A 163 0.83 2.10 -18.16
CA ALA A 163 -0.64 2.04 -18.10
C ALA A 163 -1.20 2.71 -16.84
N GLY A 164 -0.56 2.51 -15.68
CA GLY A 164 -0.96 3.14 -14.43
C GLY A 164 -0.64 4.64 -14.43
N GLU A 165 0.52 5.00 -14.97
CA GLU A 165 0.95 6.40 -15.12
C GLU A 165 0.00 7.22 -16.02
N LYS A 166 -0.58 6.58 -17.04
CA LYS A 166 -1.56 7.19 -17.97
C LYS A 166 -3.01 7.09 -17.46
N LEU A 167 -3.22 6.61 -16.23
CA LEU A 167 -4.54 6.53 -15.59
C LEU A 167 -5.57 5.70 -16.38
N LEU A 168 -5.12 4.60 -17.01
CA LEU A 168 -6.04 3.69 -17.68
C LEU A 168 -6.96 2.98 -16.66
N PRO A 169 -8.27 2.86 -16.94
CA PRO A 169 -9.27 2.38 -15.98
C PRO A 169 -9.25 0.87 -15.74
#